data_AF-A0A963REP9-F1
#
_entry.id   AF-A0A963REP9-F1
#
_cell.length_a   1.000
_cell.length_b   1.000
_cell.length_c   1.000
_cell.angle_alpha   90.00
_cell.angle_beta   90.00
_cell.angle_gamma   90.00
#
_symmetry.space_group_name_H-M   'P 1'
#
loop_
_entity.id
_entity.type
_entity.pdbx_description
1 polymer ?
#
loop_
_entity_poly.entity_id
_entity_poly.type
_entity_poly.pdbx_seq_one_letter_code
_entity_poly.pdbx_strand_id
1 'polypeptide(L)'
;MNKVFAVGQFDLDIALRDAGVDEMNRATRRSLANASIGVEAFDAYHSARELFETLEALHEGERGAKRKLTQVLSCGCDDYQRCLYYTLAGRGVLQMLDDLEWLLDLLKARCEISASLFRAGALPQVQVNPYVSAEPDGPVPARGSDFEQGASWFLDPALGGHIDE
;
A
#
# COMPACT_ATOMS: atom_id res chain seq x y z
N MET A 1 5.42 -20.22 41.95
CA MET A 1 6.43 -20.42 40.90
C MET A 1 5.93 -19.71 39.64
N ASN A 2 6.40 -18.49 39.38
CA ASN A 2 6.02 -17.75 38.17
C ASN A 2 6.66 -18.46 36.97
N LYS A 3 5.86 -19.19 36.20
CA LYS A 3 6.30 -19.74 34.91
C LYS A 3 6.42 -18.56 33.95
N VAL A 4 7.66 -18.15 33.67
CA VAL A 4 7.94 -17.24 32.57
C VAL A 4 7.89 -18.07 31.29
N PHE A 5 6.84 -17.89 30.51
CA PHE A 5 6.75 -18.49 29.18
C PHE A 5 7.58 -17.64 28.21
N ALA A 6 8.43 -18.27 27.40
CA ALA A 6 9.14 -17.58 26.34
C ALA A 6 8.15 -17.30 25.19
N VAL A 7 7.62 -16.08 25.13
CA VAL A 7 6.58 -15.67 24.16
C VAL A 7 7.16 -15.35 22.76
N GLY A 8 8.48 -15.38 22.60
CA GLY A 8 9.14 -15.04 21.33
C GLY A 8 9.15 -13.54 21.04
N GLN A 9 9.55 -13.17 19.81
CA GLN A 9 9.46 -11.79 19.32
C GLN A 9 8.08 -11.53 18.71
N PHE A 10 7.66 -10.27 18.71
CA PHE A 10 6.39 -9.88 18.07
C PHE A 10 6.52 -9.91 16.55
N ASP A 11 5.63 -10.62 15.86
CA ASP A 11 5.52 -10.55 14.40
C ASP A 11 4.69 -9.32 14.01
N LEU A 12 5.37 -8.31 13.49
CA LEU A 12 4.74 -7.09 12.98
C LEU A 12 3.87 -7.33 11.74
N ASP A 13 4.01 -8.46 11.05
CA ASP A 13 3.26 -8.78 9.84
C ASP A 13 2.02 -9.63 10.11
N ILE A 14 1.78 -10.03 11.36
CA ILE A 14 0.70 -10.98 11.69
C ILE A 14 -0.67 -10.50 11.18
N ALA A 15 -0.99 -9.22 11.37
CA ALA A 15 -2.25 -8.64 10.90
C ALA A 15 -2.35 -8.60 9.36
N LEU A 16 -1.22 -8.38 8.66
CA LEU A 16 -1.17 -8.41 7.20
C LEU A 16 -1.33 -9.84 6.67
N ARG A 17 -0.73 -10.83 7.34
CA ARG A 17 -0.87 -12.25 7.01
C ARG A 17 -2.31 -12.71 7.15
N ASP A 18 -2.95 -12.38 8.27
CA ASP A 18 -4.35 -12.70 8.54
C ASP A 18 -5.26 -12.03 7.49
N ALA A 19 -5.07 -10.72 7.25
CA ALA A 19 -5.83 -9.99 6.26
C ALA A 19 -5.62 -10.50 4.83
N GLY A 20 -4.41 -10.99 4.52
CA GLY A 20 -4.01 -11.51 3.21
C GLY A 20 -4.67 -12.83 2.82
N VAL A 21 -5.21 -13.58 3.79
CA VAL A 21 -5.92 -14.86 3.57
C VAL A 21 -7.41 -14.81 3.92
N ASP A 22 -7.88 -13.71 4.53
CA ASP A 22 -9.28 -13.56 4.91
C ASP A 22 -10.22 -13.52 3.69
N GLU A 23 -11.08 -14.53 3.58
CA GLU A 23 -12.05 -14.66 2.50
C GLU A 23 -13.08 -13.53 2.47
N MET A 24 -13.34 -12.88 3.62
CA MET A 24 -14.25 -11.74 3.74
C MET A 24 -13.68 -10.46 3.14
N ASN A 25 -12.36 -10.36 2.96
CA ASN A 25 -11.74 -9.23 2.29
C ASN A 25 -11.90 -9.29 0.77
N ARG A 26 -12.00 -8.12 0.12
CA ARG A 26 -11.89 -8.01 -1.33
C ARG A 26 -10.54 -8.60 -1.79
N ALA A 27 -10.51 -9.17 -3.00
CA ALA A 27 -9.29 -9.73 -3.56
C ALA A 27 -8.14 -8.71 -3.66
N THR A 28 -8.48 -7.44 -3.92
CA THR A 28 -7.53 -6.31 -3.91
C THR A 28 -6.96 -6.04 -2.52
N ARG A 29 -7.79 -5.98 -1.47
CA ARG A 29 -7.34 -5.86 -0.06
C ARG A 29 -6.39 -6.97 0.34
N ARG A 30 -6.74 -8.23 0.01
CA ARG A 30 -5.84 -9.38 0.23
C ARG A 30 -4.51 -9.20 -0.50
N SER A 31 -4.55 -8.75 -1.76
CA SER A 31 -3.34 -8.55 -2.57
C SER A 31 -2.45 -7.43 -2.00
N LEU A 32 -3.04 -6.31 -1.58
CA LEU A 32 -2.33 -5.21 -0.93
C LEU A 32 -1.69 -5.66 0.38
N ALA A 33 -2.43 -6.36 1.24
CA ALA A 33 -1.88 -6.87 2.50
C ALA A 33 -0.68 -7.79 2.26
N ASN A 34 -0.78 -8.70 1.30
CA ASN A 34 0.32 -9.58 0.93
C ASN A 34 1.52 -8.81 0.34
N ALA A 35 1.29 -7.77 -0.47
CA ALA A 35 2.34 -6.93 -1.04
C ALA A 35 3.10 -6.10 0.01
N SER A 36 2.48 -5.83 1.17
CA SER A 36 3.10 -5.08 2.28
C SER A 36 3.85 -5.94 3.30
N ILE A 37 3.74 -7.28 3.23
CA ILE A 37 4.48 -8.19 4.12
C ILE A 37 5.99 -7.99 3.91
N GLY A 38 6.74 -7.87 5.00
CA GLY A 38 8.19 -7.74 4.96
C GLY A 38 8.74 -6.35 4.62
N VAL A 39 7.90 -5.41 4.14
CA VAL A 39 8.29 -4.00 3.93
C VAL A 39 8.42 -3.32 5.30
N GLU A 40 9.47 -2.53 5.53
CA GLU A 40 9.69 -1.87 6.82
C GLU A 40 8.44 -1.06 7.25
N ALA A 41 8.11 -1.08 8.55
CA ALA A 41 6.82 -0.57 9.04
C ALA A 41 6.58 0.91 8.67
N PHE A 42 7.53 1.80 8.96
CA PHE A 42 7.39 3.22 8.66
C PHE A 42 7.38 3.49 7.16
N ASP A 43 8.29 2.86 6.43
CA ASP A 43 8.36 2.95 4.98
C ASP A 43 7.05 2.52 4.32
N ALA A 44 6.52 1.36 4.72
CA ALA A 44 5.25 0.85 4.22
C ALA A 44 4.11 1.83 4.43
N TYR A 45 3.98 2.41 5.63
CA TYR A 45 2.91 3.36 5.95
C TYR A 45 3.07 4.66 5.16
N HIS A 46 4.26 5.27 5.16
CA HIS A 46 4.47 6.56 4.50
C HIS A 46 4.37 6.47 2.98
N SER A 47 4.90 5.41 2.38
CA SER A 47 4.79 5.18 0.94
C SER A 47 3.35 4.93 0.51
N ALA A 48 2.59 4.10 1.26
CA ALA A 48 1.16 3.89 0.98
C ALA A 48 0.36 5.20 1.16
N ARG A 49 0.70 6.01 2.17
CA ARG A 49 -0.01 7.26 2.45
C ARG A 49 0.23 8.32 1.39
N GLU A 50 1.47 8.46 0.94
CA GLU A 50 1.79 9.36 -0.17
C GLU A 50 1.05 8.95 -1.44
N LEU A 51 0.95 7.65 -1.73
CA LEU A 51 0.17 7.15 -2.85
C LEU A 51 -1.32 7.49 -2.69
N PHE A 52 -1.92 7.22 -1.53
CA PHE A 52 -3.31 7.56 -1.23
C PHE A 52 -3.60 9.05 -1.43
N GLU A 53 -2.84 9.93 -0.75
CA GLU A 53 -3.00 11.40 -0.83
C GLU A 53 -2.86 11.88 -2.28
N THR A 54 -1.95 11.27 -3.05
CA THR A 54 -1.74 11.62 -4.45
C THR A 54 -2.92 11.20 -5.34
N LEU A 55 -3.52 10.03 -5.09
CA LEU A 55 -4.68 9.55 -5.84
C LEU A 55 -5.95 10.33 -5.46
N GLU A 56 -6.10 10.70 -4.19
CA GLU A 56 -7.19 11.54 -3.70
C GLU A 56 -7.13 12.92 -4.35
N ALA A 57 -5.98 13.60 -4.30
CA ALA A 57 -5.79 14.88 -4.99
C ALA A 57 -6.07 14.79 -6.50
N LEU A 58 -5.74 13.66 -7.12
CA LEU A 58 -6.02 13.43 -8.54
C LEU A 58 -7.51 13.21 -8.82
N HIS A 59 -8.23 12.55 -7.91
CA HIS A 59 -9.68 12.38 -7.96
C HIS A 59 -10.41 13.72 -7.78
N GLU A 60 -9.96 14.54 -6.84
CA GLU A 60 -10.52 15.87 -6.55
C GLU A 60 -10.18 16.93 -7.61
N GLY A 61 -9.32 16.58 -8.57
CA GLY A 61 -8.93 17.47 -9.66
C GLY A 61 -7.95 18.57 -9.24
N GLU A 62 -7.16 18.33 -8.19
CA GLU A 62 -6.18 19.30 -7.72
C GLU A 62 -5.09 19.60 -8.75
N ARG A 63 -4.64 20.86 -8.76
CA ARG A 63 -3.57 21.30 -9.67
C ARG A 63 -2.26 20.60 -9.34
N GLY A 64 -1.72 19.89 -10.32
CA GLY A 64 -0.41 19.23 -10.19
C GLY A 64 -0.48 17.78 -9.70
N ALA A 65 -1.66 17.26 -9.36
CA ALA A 65 -1.82 15.87 -8.91
C ALA A 65 -1.30 14.84 -9.93
N LYS A 66 -1.54 15.04 -11.24
CA LYS A 66 -0.96 14.21 -12.30
C LYS A 66 0.58 14.19 -12.28
N ARG A 67 1.20 15.34 -12.03
CA ARG A 67 2.66 15.44 -11.91
C ARG A 67 3.15 14.73 -10.67
N LYS A 68 2.44 14.84 -9.55
CA LYS A 68 2.77 14.15 -8.31
C LYS A 68 2.65 12.63 -8.47
N LEU A 69 1.59 12.14 -9.09
CA LEU A 69 1.42 10.70 -9.35
C LEU A 69 2.55 10.15 -10.20
N THR A 70 2.89 10.82 -11.29
CA THR A 70 4.00 10.39 -12.14
C THR A 70 5.35 10.50 -11.43
N GLN A 71 5.56 11.48 -10.55
CA GLN A 71 6.74 11.53 -9.71
C GLN A 71 6.86 10.33 -8.77
N VAL A 72 5.77 9.98 -8.08
CA VAL A 72 5.67 8.82 -7.17
C VAL A 72 5.99 7.54 -7.94
N LEU A 73 5.27 7.27 -9.03
CA LEU A 73 5.44 6.03 -9.79
C LEU A 73 6.79 5.95 -10.53
N SER A 74 7.40 7.10 -10.85
CA SER A 74 8.72 7.17 -11.50
C SER A 74 9.89 7.29 -10.50
N CYS A 75 9.65 7.02 -9.22
CA CYS A 75 10.71 7.00 -8.22
C CYS A 75 11.60 5.76 -8.44
N GLY A 76 12.90 5.96 -8.68
CA GLY A 76 13.80 4.87 -9.04
C GLY A 76 13.97 3.80 -7.95
N CYS A 77 13.61 4.09 -6.70
CA CYS A 77 13.82 3.18 -5.58
C CYS A 77 12.54 2.73 -4.87
N ASP A 78 11.38 2.90 -5.50
CA ASP A 78 10.10 2.57 -4.87
C ASP A 78 9.24 1.64 -5.74
N ASP A 79 9.64 0.36 -5.80
CA ASP A 79 8.81 -0.70 -6.38
C ASP A 79 7.58 -1.01 -5.54
N TYR A 80 7.59 -0.67 -4.24
CA TYR A 80 6.46 -0.89 -3.36
C TYR A 80 5.26 -0.02 -3.74
N GLN A 81 5.42 1.29 -3.90
CA GLN A 81 4.34 2.18 -4.35
C GLN A 81 3.83 1.80 -5.74
N ARG A 82 4.73 1.39 -6.66
CA ARG A 82 4.32 0.85 -7.97
C ARG A 82 3.49 -0.43 -7.81
N CYS A 83 3.92 -1.35 -6.97
CA CYS A 83 3.22 -2.61 -6.71
C CYS A 83 1.79 -2.35 -6.19
N LEU A 84 1.64 -1.45 -5.20
CA LEU A 84 0.33 -1.07 -4.67
C LEU A 84 -0.54 -0.44 -5.76
N TYR A 85 -0.01 0.52 -6.51
CA TYR A 85 -0.75 1.21 -7.58
C TYR A 85 -1.25 0.23 -8.65
N TYR A 86 -0.36 -0.63 -9.17
CA TYR A 86 -0.73 -1.56 -10.25
C TYR A 86 -1.60 -2.73 -9.78
N THR A 87 -1.61 -3.05 -8.48
CA THR A 87 -2.61 -3.95 -7.88
C THR A 87 -4.03 -3.38 -8.00
N LEU A 88 -4.16 -2.05 -7.96
CA LEU A 88 -5.43 -1.33 -7.89
C LEU A 88 -5.88 -0.72 -9.22
N ALA A 89 -4.96 -0.51 -10.16
CA ALA A 89 -5.24 0.14 -11.43
C ALA A 89 -6.43 -0.51 -12.17
N GLY A 90 -7.36 0.33 -12.64
CA GLY A 90 -8.55 -0.10 -13.38
C GLY A 90 -9.72 -0.58 -12.51
N ARG A 91 -9.63 -0.52 -11.17
CA ARG A 91 -10.71 -0.95 -10.26
C ARG A 91 -11.76 0.12 -9.94
N GLY A 92 -11.61 1.34 -10.45
CA GLY A 92 -12.45 2.48 -10.07
C GLY A 92 -11.78 3.29 -8.97
N VAL A 93 -11.58 4.60 -9.16
CA VAL A 93 -10.80 5.43 -8.22
C VAL A 93 -11.34 5.40 -6.79
N LEU A 94 -12.67 5.36 -6.60
CA LEU A 94 -13.29 5.26 -5.28
C LEU A 94 -12.92 3.94 -4.58
N GLN A 95 -12.97 2.82 -5.30
CA GLN A 95 -12.54 1.53 -4.76
C GLN A 95 -11.03 1.51 -4.47
N MET A 96 -10.21 2.13 -5.33
CA MET A 96 -8.77 2.24 -5.09
C MET A 96 -8.48 3.00 -3.79
N LEU A 97 -9.16 4.12 -3.56
CA LEU A 97 -9.03 4.91 -2.33
C LEU A 97 -9.52 4.15 -1.10
N ASP A 98 -10.69 3.51 -1.16
CA ASP A 98 -11.25 2.70 -0.07
C ASP A 98 -10.40 1.43 0.25
N ASP A 99 -9.70 0.88 -0.74
CA ASP A 99 -8.74 -0.20 -0.51
C ASP A 99 -7.43 0.30 0.13
N LEU A 100 -6.94 1.48 -0.27
CA LEU A 100 -5.74 2.08 0.31
C LEU A 100 -5.98 2.63 1.72
N GLU A 101 -7.12 3.27 1.98
CA GLU A 101 -7.51 3.73 3.32
C GLU A 101 -7.55 2.56 4.30
N TRP A 102 -8.19 1.45 3.90
CA TRP A 102 -8.19 0.21 4.67
C TRP A 102 -6.77 -0.32 4.93
N LEU A 103 -5.89 -0.30 3.93
CA LEU A 103 -4.49 -0.72 4.11
C LEU A 103 -3.76 0.22 5.10
N LEU A 104 -4.00 1.52 5.01
CA LEU A 104 -3.38 2.52 5.87
C LEU A 104 -3.72 2.30 7.35
N ASP A 105 -4.93 1.86 7.67
CA ASP A 105 -5.30 1.52 9.05
C ASP A 105 -4.45 0.35 9.61
N LEU A 106 -4.24 -0.69 8.80
CA LEU A 106 -3.37 -1.82 9.18
C LEU A 106 -1.92 -1.38 9.35
N LEU A 107 -1.40 -0.61 8.40
CA LEU A 107 -0.01 -0.13 8.41
C LEU A 107 0.24 0.87 9.54
N LYS A 108 -0.73 1.72 9.88
CA LYS A 108 -0.64 2.64 11.00
C LYS A 108 -0.53 1.89 12.32
N ALA A 109 -1.40 0.91 12.56
CA ALA A 109 -1.33 0.08 13.76
C ALA A 109 0.03 -0.64 13.86
N ARG A 110 0.53 -1.15 12.74
CA ARG A 110 1.85 -1.77 12.63
C ARG A 110 2.99 -0.80 12.99
N CYS A 111 2.95 0.44 12.50
CA CYS A 111 3.89 1.51 12.88
C CYS A 111 3.86 1.81 14.38
N GLU A 112 2.66 1.95 14.95
CA GLU A 112 2.48 2.26 16.37
C GLU A 112 3.08 1.17 17.26
N ILE A 113 2.88 -0.11 16.90
CA ILE A 113 3.47 -1.25 17.59
C ILE A 113 5.00 -1.26 17.42
N SER A 114 5.51 -1.07 16.20
CA SER A 114 6.95 -1.01 15.93
C SER A 114 7.63 0.08 16.78
N ALA A 115 7.05 1.27 16.81
CA ALA A 115 7.53 2.38 17.63
C ALA A 115 7.45 2.07 19.13
N SER A 116 6.42 1.36 19.58
CA SER A 116 6.25 0.93 20.97
C SER A 116 7.34 -0.05 21.39
N LEU A 117 7.62 -1.07 20.56
CA LEU A 117 8.71 -2.04 20.79
C LEU A 117 10.06 -1.35 20.86
N PHE A 118 10.34 -0.45 19.90
CA PHE A 118 11.58 0.33 19.88
C PHE A 118 11.77 1.14 21.17
N ARG A 119 10.74 1.87 21.63
CA ARG A 119 10.77 2.62 22.90
C ARG A 119 10.98 1.73 24.13
N ALA A 120 10.49 0.49 24.08
CA ALA A 120 10.65 -0.50 25.14
C ALA A 120 12.02 -1.22 25.10
N GLY A 121 12.89 -0.94 24.12
CA GLY A 121 14.15 -1.65 23.94
C GLY A 121 13.97 -3.10 23.45
N ALA A 122 12.80 -3.42 22.88
CA ALA A 122 12.51 -4.70 22.28
C ALA A 122 12.66 -4.64 20.75
N LEU A 123 13.01 -5.76 20.14
CA LEU A 123 13.04 -5.90 18.69
C LEU A 123 11.90 -6.80 18.22
N PRO A 124 11.19 -6.43 17.15
CA PRO A 124 10.24 -7.32 16.50
C PRO A 124 10.97 -8.51 15.87
N GLN A 125 10.18 -9.51 15.43
CA GLN A 125 10.70 -10.55 14.55
C GLN A 125 11.29 -9.90 13.30
N VAL A 126 12.41 -10.45 12.80
CA VAL A 126 13.05 -9.95 11.58
C VAL A 126 12.08 -10.05 10.41
N GLN A 127 11.80 -8.89 9.82
CA GLN A 127 11.09 -8.78 8.55
C GLN A 127 12.09 -8.97 7.41
N VAL A 128 11.73 -9.80 6.44
CA VAL A 128 12.53 -9.99 5.23
C VAL A 128 11.92 -9.10 4.16
N ASN A 129 12.67 -8.08 3.74
CA ASN A 129 12.23 -7.20 2.67
C ASN A 129 12.01 -8.04 1.40
N PRO A 130 10.80 -8.04 0.81
CA PRO A 130 10.54 -8.78 -0.42
C PRO A 130 11.25 -8.18 -1.64
N TYR A 131 11.67 -6.91 -1.56
CA TYR A 131 12.42 -6.22 -2.61
C TYR A 131 13.93 -6.45 -2.41
N VAL A 132 14.57 -7.02 -3.43
CA VAL A 132 15.99 -7.44 -3.36
C VAL A 132 16.94 -6.26 -3.58
N SER A 133 16.49 -5.26 -4.33
CA SER A 133 17.26 -4.07 -4.68
C SER A 133 16.50 -2.79 -4.33
N ALA A 134 17.25 -1.70 -4.17
CA ALA A 134 16.71 -0.34 -4.13
C ALA A 134 16.68 0.30 -5.53
N GLU A 135 17.10 -0.42 -6.57
CA GLU A 135 16.90 -0.04 -7.97
C GLU A 135 15.56 -0.61 -8.46
N PRO A 136 14.97 -0.07 -9.54
CA PRO A 136 13.72 -0.61 -10.06
C PRO A 136 13.96 -1.99 -10.66
N ASP A 137 13.17 -2.97 -10.24
CA ASP A 137 13.17 -4.32 -10.82
C ASP A 137 12.38 -4.36 -12.16
N GLY A 138 11.45 -3.43 -12.36
CA GLY A 138 10.55 -3.38 -13.51
C GLY A 138 10.59 -2.07 -14.31
N PRO A 139 9.81 -1.98 -15.41
CA PRO A 139 9.69 -0.76 -16.19
C PRO A 139 9.21 0.42 -15.33
N VAL A 140 9.94 1.54 -15.42
CA VAL A 140 9.60 2.78 -14.72
C VAL A 140 8.87 3.71 -15.71
N PRO A 141 7.67 4.23 -15.38
CA PRO A 141 6.97 5.16 -16.25
C PRO A 141 7.77 6.46 -16.43
N ALA A 142 7.51 7.16 -17.54
CA ALA A 142 8.07 8.49 -17.74
C ALA A 142 7.42 9.51 -16.81
N ARG A 143 8.16 10.55 -16.40
CA ARG A 143 7.68 11.64 -15.51
C ARG A 143 6.75 12.66 -16.19
N GLY A 144 5.94 12.24 -17.16
CA GLY A 144 5.03 13.10 -17.92
C GLY A 144 3.69 13.31 -17.20
N SER A 145 3.19 14.55 -17.11
CA SER A 145 1.91 14.86 -16.45
C SER A 145 0.71 14.96 -17.41
N ASP A 146 0.91 14.65 -18.68
CA ASP A 146 -0.03 14.76 -19.80
C ASP A 146 -0.78 13.44 -20.09
N PHE A 147 -0.65 12.43 -19.23
CA PHE A 147 -1.36 11.16 -19.40
C PHE A 147 -2.89 11.31 -19.33
N GLU A 148 -3.59 10.47 -20.08
CA GLU A 148 -5.04 10.41 -20.11
C GLU A 148 -5.58 9.57 -18.94
N GLN A 149 -6.63 10.06 -18.30
CA GLN A 149 -7.38 9.28 -17.30
C GLN A 149 -8.47 8.51 -18.03
N GLY A 150 -8.37 7.17 -17.99
CA GLY A 150 -9.42 6.29 -18.53
C GLY A 150 -10.71 6.33 -17.70
N ALA A 151 -11.74 5.63 -18.19
CA ALA A 151 -13.08 5.64 -17.60
C ALA A 151 -13.13 5.24 -16.12
N SER A 152 -12.22 4.37 -15.65
CA SER A 152 -12.13 3.96 -14.24
C SER A 152 -11.81 5.09 -13.26
N TRP A 153 -11.40 6.27 -13.74
CA TRP A 153 -11.21 7.46 -12.90
C TRP A 153 -12.52 8.20 -12.60
N PHE A 154 -13.59 7.88 -13.33
CA PHE A 154 -14.85 8.61 -13.29
C PHE A 154 -16.05 7.69 -13.05
N LEU A 155 -15.93 6.42 -13.41
CA LEU A 155 -16.94 5.40 -13.22
C LEU A 155 -16.63 4.56 -11.99
N ASP A 156 -17.66 4.31 -11.19
CA ASP A 156 -17.62 3.33 -10.11
C ASP A 156 -18.19 1.99 -10.62
N PRO A 157 -17.38 0.93 -10.72
CA PRO A 157 -17.85 -0.40 -11.12
C PRO A 157 -18.93 -0.95 -10.18
N ALA A 158 -18.93 -0.57 -8.90
CA ALA A 158 -19.94 -0.98 -7.93
C ALA A 158 -21.31 -0.31 -8.19
N LEU A 159 -21.34 0.79 -8.95
CA LEU A 159 -22.57 1.46 -9.40
C LEU A 159 -23.08 0.97 -10.76
N GLY A 160 -22.50 -0.10 -11.32
CA GLY A 160 -23.01 -0.75 -12.53
C GLY A 160 -22.61 -0.06 -13.84
N GLY A 161 -21.49 0.65 -13.88
CA GLY A 161 -20.94 1.18 -15.12
C GLY A 161 -20.59 0.05 -16.10
N HIS A 162 -21.20 0.07 -17.29
CA HIS A 162 -20.79 -0.80 -18.39
C HIS A 162 -19.48 -0.26 -19.00
N ILE A 163 -18.51 -1.14 -19.20
CA ILE A 163 -17.34 -0.84 -20.03
C ILE A 163 -17.74 -1.25 -21.44
N ASP A 164 -17.99 -0.29 -22.31
CA ASP A 164 -18.18 -0.57 -23.74
C ASP A 164 -16.82 -0.99 -24.34
N GLU A 165 -16.79 -2.12 -25.04
CA GLU A 165 -15.62 -2.66 -25.76
C GLU A 165 -15.20 -1.80 -26.96
#